data_AF-A0A7X0HTB4-F1
#
_entry.id   AF-A0A7X0HTB4-F1
#
_cell.length_a   1.000
_cell.length_b   1.000
_cell.length_c   1.000
_cell.angle_alpha   90.00
_cell.angle_beta   90.00
_cell.angle_gamma   90.00
#
_symmetry.space_group_name_H-M   'P 1'
#
loop_
_entity.id
_entity.type
_entity.pdbx_description
1 polymer ?
#
loop_
_entity_poly.entity_id
_entity_poly.type
_entity_poly.pdbx_seq_one_letter_code
_entity_poly.pdbx_strand_id
1 'polypeptide(L)'
;MSNQKPPKTELIVCSVKSELQAAQVTKICQDYGIQSIIKLKPYADISELKKTLKAKLKNRLYEPCPCGKGKKFKFCCYDDILNIKLYE
;
A
#
# COMPACT_ATOMS: atom_id res chain seq x y z
N MET A 1 -44.78 -5.00 26.08
CA MET A 1 -43.77 -3.96 25.77
C MET A 1 -42.51 -4.68 25.32
N SER A 2 -42.27 -4.74 24.02
CA SER A 2 -41.17 -5.53 23.45
C SER A 2 -39.85 -4.76 23.62
N ASN A 3 -38.98 -5.28 24.49
CA ASN A 3 -37.61 -4.79 24.67
C ASN A 3 -36.77 -5.16 23.43
N GLN A 4 -36.82 -4.32 22.39
CA GLN A 4 -35.87 -4.42 21.28
C GLN A 4 -34.64 -3.58 21.63
N LYS A 5 -33.56 -4.26 22.01
CA LYS A 5 -32.22 -3.68 22.19
C LYS A 5 -31.80 -3.05 20.85
N PRO A 6 -31.32 -1.80 20.80
CA PRO A 6 -30.92 -1.17 19.54
C PRO A 6 -29.82 -2.00 18.88
N PRO A 7 -29.90 -2.25 17.55
CA PRO A 7 -28.91 -3.03 16.84
C PRO A 7 -27.54 -2.38 17.00
N LYS A 8 -26.57 -3.16 17.47
CA LYS A 8 -25.19 -2.74 17.68
C LYS A 8 -24.60 -2.46 16.29
N THR A 9 -24.44 -1.20 15.93
CA THR A 9 -23.89 -0.82 14.62
C THR A 9 -22.42 -1.19 14.59
N GLU A 10 -22.10 -2.33 13.97
CA GLU A 10 -20.72 -2.75 13.75
C GLU A 10 -20.12 -1.88 12.65
N LEU A 11 -19.22 -0.98 13.05
CA LEU A 11 -18.47 -0.14 12.15
C LEU A 11 -17.38 -0.97 11.48
N ILE A 12 -17.47 -1.14 10.16
CA ILE A 12 -16.44 -1.86 9.39
C ILE A 12 -15.42 -0.88 8.79
N VAL A 13 -14.16 -1.29 8.69
CA VAL A 13 -13.10 -0.52 8.03
C VAL A 13 -12.52 -1.33 6.87
N CYS A 14 -12.75 -0.88 5.64
CA CYS A 14 -12.32 -1.57 4.43
C CYS A 14 -11.30 -0.73 3.66
N SER A 15 -10.31 -1.36 3.03
CA SER A 15 -9.37 -0.69 2.12
C SER A 15 -9.61 -1.15 0.68
N VAL A 16 -9.75 -0.22 -0.26
CA VAL A 16 -10.05 -0.51 -1.68
C VAL A 16 -9.06 0.18 -2.60
N LYS A 17 -8.89 -0.34 -3.81
CA LYS A 17 -7.89 0.17 -4.77
C LYS A 17 -8.45 1.23 -5.73
N SER A 18 -9.76 1.26 -5.93
CA SER A 18 -10.41 2.18 -6.89
C SER A 18 -11.73 2.71 -6.35
N GLU A 19 -12.17 3.83 -6.94
CA GLU A 19 -13.47 4.43 -6.65
C GLU A 19 -14.63 3.49 -7.01
N LEU A 20 -14.48 2.69 -8.08
CA LEU A 20 -15.49 1.71 -8.47
C LEU A 20 -15.68 0.62 -7.40
N GLN A 21 -14.58 0.14 -6.81
CA GLN A 21 -14.64 -0.77 -5.66
C GLN A 21 -15.24 -0.09 -4.43
N ALA A 22 -14.91 1.18 -4.19
CA ALA A 22 -15.51 1.96 -3.09
C ALA A 22 -17.03 2.10 -3.24
N ALA A 23 -17.51 2.34 -4.47
CA ALA A 23 -18.93 2.44 -4.77
C ALA A 23 -19.65 1.11 -4.57
N GLN A 24 -19.05 0.00 -5.01
CA GLN A 24 -19.59 -1.35 -4.78
C GLN A 24 -19.70 -1.68 -3.29
N VAL A 25 -18.63 -1.44 -2.52
CA VAL A 25 -18.62 -1.70 -1.06
C VAL A 25 -19.63 -0.81 -0.35
N THR A 26 -19.72 0.47 -0.72
CA THR A 26 -20.72 1.40 -0.17
C THR A 26 -22.14 0.89 -0.40
N LYS A 27 -22.46 0.46 -1.63
CA LYS A 27 -23.78 -0.05 -1.97
C LYS A 27 -24.15 -1.27 -1.11
N ILE A 28 -23.23 -2.23 -1.00
CA ILE A 28 -23.42 -3.39 -0.13
C ILE A 28 -23.64 -2.94 1.32
N CYS A 29 -22.80 -2.06 1.86
CA CYS A 29 -22.96 -1.62 3.26
C CYS A 29 -24.33 -0.94 3.50
N GLN A 30 -24.81 -0.15 2.55
CA GLN A 30 -26.13 0.49 2.62
C GLN A 30 -27.27 -0.54 2.58
N ASP A 31 -27.19 -1.51 1.67
CA ASP A 31 -28.21 -2.57 1.51
C ASP A 31 -28.39 -3.40 2.80
N TYR A 32 -27.33 -3.55 3.60
CA TYR A 32 -27.35 -4.29 4.87
C TYR A 32 -27.41 -3.39 6.13
N GLY A 33 -27.52 -2.06 5.99
CA GLY A 33 -27.58 -1.14 7.13
C GLY A 33 -26.29 -1.07 7.97
N ILE A 34 -25.13 -1.37 7.36
CA ILE A 34 -23.82 -1.41 8.01
C ILE A 34 -23.13 -0.04 7.87
N GLN A 35 -22.64 0.51 8.99
CA GLN A 35 -21.77 1.69 8.94
C GLN A 35 -20.36 1.28 8.51
N SER A 36 -19.78 1.98 7.54
CA SER A 36 -18.45 1.66 7.01
C SER A 36 -17.56 2.88 6.85
N ILE A 37 -16.25 2.68 7.04
CA ILE A 37 -15.18 3.61 6.66
C ILE A 37 -14.38 2.96 5.55
N ILE A 38 -14.47 3.51 4.34
CA ILE A 38 -13.75 3.01 3.17
C ILE A 38 -12.50 3.85 2.97
N LYS A 39 -11.34 3.20 3.02
CA LYS A 39 -10.02 3.81 2.78
C LYS A 39 -9.62 3.52 1.34
N LEU A 40 -9.59 4.56 0.50
CA LEU A 40 -9.01 4.45 -0.83
C LEU A 40 -7.49 4.39 -0.69
N LYS A 41 -6.89 3.29 -1.15
CA LYS A 41 -5.43 3.12 -1.29
C LYS A 41 -5.13 2.89 -2.77
N PRO A 42 -5.08 3.96 -3.58
CA PRO A 42 -4.87 3.88 -5.03
C PRO A 42 -3.39 3.60 -5.38
N TYR A 43 -2.61 3.11 -4.42
CA TYR A 43 -1.22 2.76 -4.62
C TYR A 43 -0.93 1.43 -3.94
N ALA A 44 -0.11 0.62 -4.59
CA ALA A 44 0.47 -0.53 -3.94
C ALA A 44 1.49 -0.04 -2.91
N ASP A 45 1.29 -0.42 -1.65
CA ASP A 45 2.25 -0.13 -0.59
C ASP A 45 3.50 -0.99 -0.78
N ILE A 46 4.51 -0.41 -1.44
CA ILE A 46 5.82 -1.03 -1.66
C ILE A 46 6.83 -0.65 -0.57
N SER A 47 6.39 -0.09 0.56
CA SER A 47 7.30 0.31 1.64
C SER A 47 8.12 -0.87 2.14
N GLU A 48 7.50 -2.04 2.27
CA GLU A 48 8.15 -3.27 2.72
C GLU A 48 9.14 -3.82 1.67
N LEU A 49 8.78 -3.71 0.38
CA LEU A 49 9.67 -4.03 -0.73
C LEU A 49 10.92 -3.12 -0.72
N LYS A 50 10.73 -1.81 -0.57
CA LYS A 50 11.83 -0.83 -0.47
C LYS A 50 12.74 -1.13 0.72
N LYS A 51 12.20 -1.48 1.90
CA LYS A 51 12.98 -1.86 3.09
C LYS A 51 13.81 -3.12 2.84
N THR A 52 13.18 -4.15 2.27
CA THR A 52 13.83 -5.44 1.97
C THR A 52 14.95 -5.25 0.94
N LEU A 53 14.74 -4.45 -0.10
CA LEU A 53 15.76 -4.11 -1.08
C LEU A 53 16.93 -3.35 -0.45
N LYS A 54 16.66 -2.32 0.39
CA LYS A 54 17.72 -1.62 1.13
C LYS A 54 18.57 -2.59 1.96
N ALA A 55 17.94 -3.55 2.64
CA ALA A 55 18.65 -4.54 3.44
C ALA A 55 19.55 -5.44 2.57
N LYS A 56 19.04 -5.95 1.44
CA LYS A 56 19.83 -6.78 0.50
C LYS A 56 20.99 -6.00 -0.14
N LEU A 57 20.78 -4.73 -0.46
CA LEU A 57 21.76 -3.89 -1.13
C LEU A 57 22.78 -3.26 -0.17
N LYS A 58 22.55 -3.35 1.15
CA LYS A 58 23.40 -2.73 2.17
C LYS A 58 24.87 -3.11 2.05
N ASN A 59 25.15 -4.38 1.74
CA ASN A 59 26.52 -4.90 1.60
C ASN A 59 27.22 -4.39 0.33
N ARG A 60 26.46 -4.04 -0.70
CA ARG A 60 26.99 -3.58 -2.00
C ARG A 60 27.18 -2.07 -2.10
N LEU A 61 26.80 -1.30 -1.07
CA LEU A 61 26.79 0.17 -1.12
C LEU A 61 28.14 0.79 -1.51
N TYR A 62 29.24 0.21 -1.02
CA TYR A 62 30.59 0.73 -1.23
C TYR A 62 31.37 0.00 -2.33
N GLU A 63 30.79 -1.06 -2.90
CA GLU A 63 31.36 -1.75 -4.04
C GLU A 63 31.30 -0.86 -5.30
N PRO A 64 32.19 -1.07 -6.27
CA PRO A 64 32.09 -0.40 -7.57
C PRO A 64 30.74 -0.72 -8.23
N CYS A 65 30.10 0.30 -8.79
CA CYS A 65 28.83 0.13 -9.49
C CYS A 65 29.02 -0.79 -10.71
N PRO A 66 28.18 -1.82 -10.89
CA PRO A 66 28.25 -2.70 -12.06
C PRO A 66 27.86 -2.01 -13.38
N CYS A 67 27.33 -0.79 -13.29
CA CYS A 67 26.95 0.04 -14.43
C CYS A 67 28.14 0.63 -15.22
N GLY A 68 29.39 0.37 -14.80
CA GLY A 68 30.59 0.79 -15.52
C GLY A 68 30.97 2.27 -15.38
N LYS A 69 30.22 3.07 -14.60
CA LYS A 69 30.48 4.52 -14.43
C LYS A 69 31.66 4.85 -13.50
N GLY A 70 32.39 3.85 -13.00
CA GLY A 70 33.55 4.03 -12.10
C GLY A 70 33.22 4.60 -10.71
N LYS A 71 31.94 4.79 -10.37
CA LYS A 71 31.48 5.29 -9.07
C LYS A 71 31.09 4.14 -8.14
N LYS A 72 31.15 4.36 -6.82
CA LYS A 72 30.59 3.40 -5.85
C LYS A 72 29.07 3.28 -6.05
N PHE A 73 28.53 2.09 -5.82
CA PHE A 73 27.12 1.76 -6.06
C PHE A 73 26.15 2.74 -5.38
N LYS A 74 26.42 3.12 -4.12
CA LYS A 74 25.65 4.10 -3.35
C LYS A 74 25.47 5.45 -4.04
N PHE A 75 26.46 5.91 -4.80
CA PHE A 75 26.45 7.22 -5.48
C PHE A 75 26.12 7.11 -6.96
N CYS A 76 25.61 5.95 -7.40
CA CYS A 76 25.40 5.67 -8.81
C CYS A 76 24.00 5.14 -9.08
N CYS A 77 23.78 3.82 -9.03
CA CYS A 77 22.49 3.20 -9.38
C CYS A 77 21.62 2.88 -8.16
N TYR A 78 22.11 3.11 -6.94
CA TYR A 78 21.39 2.76 -5.73
C TYR A 78 20.04 3.48 -5.60
N ASP A 79 20.00 4.79 -5.84
CA ASP A 79 18.74 5.56 -5.78
C ASP A 79 17.78 5.18 -6.91
N ASP A 80 18.29 4.96 -8.12
CA ASP A 80 17.48 4.52 -9.27
C ASP A 80 16.78 3.17 -9.00
N ILE A 81 17.48 2.23 -8.36
CA ILE A 81 16.92 0.91 -7.99
C ILE A 81 15.84 1.03 -6.92
N LEU A 82 15.95 2.00 -6.01
CA LEU A 82 14.96 2.22 -4.95
C LEU A 82 13.79 3.09 -5.41
N ASN A 83 13.92 3.80 -6.53
CA ASN A 83 12.86 4.59 -7.14
C ASN A 83 11.93 3.72 -8.01
N ILE A 84 11.34 2.71 -7.38
CA ILE A 84 10.44 1.75 -8.03
C ILE A 84 9.17 2.46 -8.46
N LYS A 85 8.91 2.46 -9.78
CA LYS A 85 7.64 2.87 -10.37
C LYS A 85 6.84 1.61 -10.66
N LEU A 86 5.68 1.47 -10.04
CA LEU A 86 4.70 0.46 -10.41
C LEU A 86 3.77 1.06 -11.44
N TYR A 87 3.64 0.40 -12.58
CA TYR A 87 2.66 0.73 -13.60
C TYR A 87 1.36 0.00 -13.27
N GLU A 88 0.23 0.67 -13.50
CA GLU A 88 -1.12 0.10 -13.36
C GLU A 88 -1.50 -0.74 -14.58
#